data_AF-A0A226NEY2-F1
#
_entry.id   AF-A0A226NEY2-F1
#
_cell.length_a   1.000
_cell.length_b   1.000
_cell.length_c   1.000
_cell.angle_alpha   90.00
_cell.angle_beta   90.00
_cell.angle_gamma   90.00
#
_symmetry.space_group_name_H-M   'P 1'
#
loop_
_entity.id
_entity.type
_entity.pdbx_description
1 polymer ?
#
loop_
_entity_poly.entity_id
_entity_poly.type
_entity_poly.pdbx_seq_one_letter_code
_entity_poly.pdbx_strand_id
1 'polypeptide(L)'
;MAALATVCVAAAGQRQNDSFFSAAGAARPFQNCKMQAERAKKTEFIRIAESLRIQLANIEKDKNVHLYNRKSDSRAEYSILEELEHKVTVNRKTEKTKILQQLTKIRNNVKRLQRQLEDVKPTSEFVDKLKEMLLEIENAVNTFKDEQRQMYEQLLKDEKTVVYELSVFEKKVELWAAGSSTTEKVLKLPSARIPVDKALESHLPEEVVEFERFLQQKGGRQGGWDDYDHQNFLKVWTKHKGRLSYMDEALQYLCGRTKEDVEQHDVWYREYLTLQDRKKESIKKWKEKRQRDKENLKKKERSEKIVQRLQYEEDQKQKTEERKRQQAAISAWKKQKAVTSAMEQASQLKLEEEKEKKKLKEHQHQCHMKLLVERNTLQKKEKEEPEKLEKEKREKAEKEENCCRRNY
;
A
#
# COMPACT_ATOMS: atom_id res chain seq x y z
N MET A 1 -53.22 -34.86 -3.31
CA MET A 1 -54.70 -34.81 -3.24
C MET A 1 -55.09 -33.82 -2.16
N ALA A 2 -56.15 -33.06 -2.46
CA ALA A 2 -56.87 -32.05 -1.68
C ALA A 2 -56.81 -32.24 -0.14
N ALA A 3 -56.43 -31.25 0.66
CA ALA A 3 -57.18 -30.04 1.05
C ALA A 3 -57.74 -30.21 2.46
N LEU A 4 -57.48 -29.25 3.36
CA LEU A 4 -58.42 -28.91 4.42
C LEU A 4 -58.34 -27.40 4.68
N ALA A 5 -59.48 -26.76 4.41
CA ALA A 5 -59.82 -25.40 4.79
C ALA A 5 -60.75 -25.45 6.01
N THR A 6 -60.63 -24.48 6.91
CA THR A 6 -61.64 -24.08 7.93
C THR A 6 -61.25 -22.64 8.31
N VAL A 7 -61.87 -21.56 7.82
CA VAL A 7 -63.24 -20.99 7.95
C VAL A 7 -63.52 -20.33 9.31
N CYS A 8 -63.63 -18.99 9.25
CA CYS A 8 -64.40 -17.98 10.03
C CYS A 8 -64.08 -17.78 11.54
N VAL A 9 -64.10 -16.57 12.11
CA VAL A 9 -65.19 -15.56 12.14
C VAL A 9 -64.64 -14.14 12.36
N ALA A 10 -65.35 -13.15 11.82
CA ALA A 10 -65.10 -11.70 11.88
C ALA A 10 -65.51 -11.03 13.22
N ALA A 11 -64.87 -9.90 13.54
CA ALA A 11 -65.49 -8.82 14.30
C ALA A 11 -64.91 -7.48 13.86
N ALA A 12 -65.75 -6.67 13.23
CA ALA A 12 -65.48 -5.29 12.87
C ALA A 12 -65.53 -4.39 14.12
N GLY A 13 -64.59 -3.46 14.23
CA GLY A 13 -64.56 -2.43 15.26
C GLY A 13 -63.93 -1.17 14.68
N GLN A 14 -64.77 -0.33 14.10
CA GLN A 14 -64.42 0.96 13.51
C GLN A 14 -64.21 1.99 14.65
N ARG A 15 -63.03 2.61 14.73
CA ARG A 15 -62.86 3.92 15.36
C ARG A 15 -61.93 4.79 14.51
N GLN A 16 -62.52 5.82 13.93
CA GLN A 16 -61.83 7.01 13.45
C GLN A 16 -61.29 7.79 14.65
N ASN A 17 -60.07 8.32 14.53
CA ASN A 17 -59.72 9.61 15.08
C ASN A 17 -58.54 10.18 14.31
N ASP A 18 -58.71 11.45 13.95
CA ASP A 18 -57.90 12.25 13.06
C ASP A 18 -56.57 12.74 13.69
N SER A 19 -55.61 12.99 12.79
CA SER A 19 -54.75 14.17 12.73
C SER A 19 -53.56 14.37 13.70
N PHE A 20 -52.41 14.59 13.05
CA PHE A 20 -51.35 15.58 13.30
C PHE A 20 -50.02 15.20 14.00
N PHE A 21 -48.95 15.36 13.20
CA PHE A 21 -47.49 15.48 13.53
C PHE A 21 -46.80 14.24 14.14
N SER A 22 -45.64 13.74 13.69
CA SER A 22 -44.43 14.42 13.21
C SER A 22 -43.53 13.50 12.39
N ALA A 23 -42.80 14.11 11.45
CA ALA A 23 -41.82 13.53 10.55
C ALA A 23 -40.60 12.89 11.27
N ALA A 24 -40.75 11.69 11.82
CA ALA A 24 -39.63 10.89 12.34
C ALA A 24 -39.45 9.54 11.60
N GLY A 25 -40.24 9.28 10.55
CA GLY A 25 -40.29 8.00 9.85
C GLY A 25 -39.24 7.79 8.76
N ALA A 26 -38.55 8.84 8.28
CA ALA A 26 -37.66 8.74 7.12
C ALA A 26 -36.22 8.29 7.46
N ALA A 27 -35.78 8.42 8.71
CA ALA A 27 -34.41 8.05 9.12
C ALA A 27 -34.25 6.56 9.48
N ARG A 28 -35.32 5.92 9.99
CA ARG A 28 -35.32 4.50 10.40
C ARG A 28 -35.18 3.48 9.24
N PRO A 29 -35.84 3.64 8.08
CA PRO A 29 -35.71 2.72 6.96
C PRO A 29 -34.29 2.74 6.37
N PHE A 30 -33.68 3.92 6.30
CA PHE A 30 -32.35 4.12 5.74
C PHE A 30 -31.24 3.49 6.60
N GLN A 31 -31.33 3.62 7.94
CA GLN A 31 -30.42 2.93 8.86
C GLN A 31 -30.58 1.40 8.80
N ASN A 32 -31.80 0.90 8.64
CA ASN A 32 -32.07 -0.53 8.59
C ASN A 32 -31.53 -1.16 7.29
N CYS A 33 -31.75 -0.52 6.13
CA CYS A 33 -31.16 -0.93 4.86
C CYS A 33 -29.63 -0.91 4.89
N LYS A 34 -29.02 0.09 5.54
CA LYS A 34 -27.57 0.19 5.70
C LYS A 34 -27.01 -0.94 6.59
N MET A 35 -27.67 -1.27 7.69
CA MET A 35 -27.30 -2.44 8.50
C MET A 35 -27.46 -3.75 7.74
N GLN A 36 -28.50 -3.88 6.91
CA GLN A 36 -28.76 -5.08 6.12
C GLN A 36 -27.71 -5.26 5.01
N ALA A 37 -27.29 -4.17 4.36
CA ALA A 37 -26.20 -4.16 3.39
C ALA A 37 -24.85 -4.53 4.03
N GLU A 38 -24.53 -3.99 5.21
CA GLU A 38 -23.31 -4.36 5.95
C GLU A 38 -23.34 -5.82 6.42
N ARG A 39 -24.51 -6.34 6.84
CA ARG A 39 -24.68 -7.76 7.14
C ARG A 39 -24.46 -8.63 5.89
N ALA A 40 -25.00 -8.23 4.74
CA ALA A 40 -24.82 -8.96 3.48
C ALA A 40 -23.34 -9.03 3.07
N LYS A 41 -22.61 -7.91 3.14
CA LYS A 41 -21.16 -7.86 2.89
C LYS A 41 -20.38 -8.77 3.83
N LYS A 42 -20.73 -8.79 5.12
CA LYS A 42 -20.10 -9.68 6.10
C LYS A 42 -20.32 -11.15 5.75
N THR A 43 -21.54 -11.53 5.38
CA THR A 43 -21.87 -12.91 5.00
C THR A 43 -21.16 -13.33 3.72
N GLU A 44 -21.03 -12.42 2.75
CA GLU A 44 -20.24 -12.64 1.54
C GLU A 44 -18.76 -12.83 1.83
N PHE A 45 -18.18 -11.96 2.67
CA PHE A 45 -16.79 -12.07 3.11
C PHE A 45 -16.52 -13.42 3.79
N ILE A 46 -17.43 -13.88 4.65
CA ILE A 46 -17.31 -15.21 5.30
C ILE A 46 -17.34 -16.33 4.26
N ARG A 47 -18.26 -16.28 3.29
CA ARG A 47 -18.33 -17.28 2.21
C ARG A 47 -17.04 -17.33 1.37
N ILE A 48 -16.49 -16.17 1.03
CA ILE A 48 -15.21 -16.09 0.30
C ILE A 48 -14.08 -16.67 1.15
N ALA A 49 -14.00 -16.31 2.44
CA ALA A 49 -13.00 -16.84 3.35
C ALA A 49 -13.09 -18.38 3.49
N GLU A 50 -14.30 -18.94 3.54
CA GLU A 50 -14.52 -20.40 3.57
C GLU A 50 -14.09 -21.07 2.26
N SER A 51 -14.41 -20.48 1.11
CA SER A 51 -13.96 -20.98 -0.21
C SER A 51 -12.43 -21.00 -0.30
N LEU A 52 -11.77 -19.90 0.06
CA LEU A 52 -10.31 -19.81 0.09
C LEU A 52 -9.69 -20.81 1.06
N ARG A 53 -10.34 -21.06 2.21
CA ARG A 53 -9.90 -22.07 3.18
C ARG A 53 -9.95 -23.48 2.60
N ILE A 54 -10.98 -23.81 1.83
CA ILE A 54 -11.10 -25.11 1.14
C ILE A 54 -10.02 -25.24 0.05
N GLN A 55 -9.82 -24.18 -0.75
CA GLN A 55 -8.78 -24.16 -1.78
C GLN A 55 -7.39 -24.39 -1.18
N LEU A 56 -7.06 -23.69 -0.09
CA LEU A 56 -5.82 -23.92 0.65
C LEU A 56 -5.68 -25.36 1.11
N ALA A 57 -6.74 -25.95 1.68
CA ALA A 57 -6.71 -27.34 2.15
C ALA A 57 -6.48 -28.35 1.01
N ASN A 58 -7.01 -28.10 -0.18
CA ASN A 58 -6.78 -28.95 -1.35
C ASN A 58 -5.34 -28.82 -1.85
N ILE A 59 -4.81 -27.61 -1.97
CA ILE A 59 -3.41 -27.37 -2.36
C ILE A 59 -2.45 -28.02 -1.34
N GLU A 60 -2.73 -27.91 -0.04
CA GLU A 60 -1.94 -28.55 1.02
C GLU A 60 -1.95 -30.08 0.89
N LYS A 61 -3.10 -30.68 0.54
CA LYS A 61 -3.22 -32.13 0.29
C LYS A 61 -2.43 -32.57 -0.94
N ASP A 62 -2.62 -31.92 -2.07
CA ASP A 62 -1.95 -32.27 -3.33
C ASP A 62 -0.43 -32.17 -3.16
N LYS A 63 0.04 -31.08 -2.55
CA LYS A 63 1.45 -30.90 -2.19
C LYS A 63 1.98 -32.05 -1.33
N ASN A 64 1.25 -32.45 -0.30
CA ASN A 64 1.68 -33.53 0.59
C ASN A 64 1.75 -34.88 -0.12
N VAL A 65 0.86 -35.13 -1.08
CA VAL A 65 0.87 -36.35 -1.91
C VAL A 65 2.05 -36.36 -2.88
N HIS A 66 2.42 -35.20 -3.44
CA HIS A 66 3.45 -35.13 -4.49
C HIS A 66 4.87 -34.91 -3.97
N LEU A 67 5.06 -34.10 -2.92
CA LEU A 67 6.39 -33.73 -2.42
C LEU A 67 6.81 -34.51 -1.17
N TYR A 68 5.87 -34.84 -0.29
CA TYR A 68 6.16 -35.38 1.04
C TYR A 68 5.72 -36.84 1.23
N ASN A 69 5.38 -37.55 0.14
CA ASN A 69 5.01 -38.97 0.22
C ASN A 69 6.21 -39.82 0.62
N ARG A 70 6.01 -40.70 1.62
CA ARG A 70 7.02 -41.55 2.24
C ARG A 70 7.70 -42.55 1.28
N LYS A 71 7.16 -42.74 0.07
CA LYS A 71 7.67 -43.66 -0.96
C LYS A 71 8.63 -43.02 -1.98
N SER A 72 8.93 -41.73 -1.91
CA SER A 72 9.87 -41.07 -2.83
C SER A 72 11.31 -41.11 -2.29
N ASP A 73 12.27 -41.46 -3.15
CA ASP A 73 13.71 -41.48 -2.84
C ASP A 73 14.30 -40.08 -2.55
N SER A 74 13.58 -39.02 -2.94
CA SER A 74 13.94 -37.61 -2.77
C SER A 74 13.45 -36.97 -1.46
N ARG A 75 12.86 -37.75 -0.55
CA ARG A 75 12.33 -37.23 0.74
C ARG A 75 13.38 -36.45 1.55
N ALA A 76 14.64 -36.88 1.53
CA ALA A 76 15.72 -36.19 2.22
C ALA A 76 16.00 -34.79 1.63
N GLU A 77 15.79 -34.61 0.33
CA GLU A 77 16.01 -33.34 -0.39
C GLU A 77 14.88 -32.32 -0.10
N TYR A 78 13.67 -32.80 0.18
CA TYR A 78 12.52 -31.95 0.52
C TYR A 78 12.38 -31.61 2.02
N SER A 79 13.20 -32.19 2.90
CA SER A 79 13.14 -31.94 4.35
C SER A 79 13.29 -30.46 4.72
N ILE A 80 14.18 -29.74 4.02
CA ILE A 80 14.41 -28.31 4.25
C ILE A 80 13.16 -27.48 3.87
N LEU A 81 12.46 -27.87 2.80
CA LEU A 81 11.23 -27.21 2.38
C LEU A 81 10.09 -27.45 3.39
N GLU A 82 10.00 -28.66 3.95
CA GLU A 82 9.04 -29.00 5.00
C GLU A 82 9.27 -28.17 6.27
N GLU A 83 10.53 -27.99 6.68
CA GLU A 83 10.92 -27.15 7.82
C GLU A 83 10.54 -25.68 7.62
N LEU A 84 10.82 -25.13 6.43
CA LEU A 84 10.47 -23.75 6.08
C LEU A 84 8.95 -23.54 6.06
N GLU A 85 8.20 -24.50 5.53
CA GLU A 85 6.74 -24.45 5.50
C GLU A 85 6.14 -24.53 6.92
N HIS A 86 6.67 -25.43 7.75
CA HIS A 86 6.26 -25.54 9.13
C HIS A 86 6.48 -24.21 9.86
N LYS A 87 7.65 -23.59 9.65
CA LYS A 87 7.98 -22.27 10.21
C LYS A 87 6.97 -21.20 9.79
N VAL A 88 6.63 -21.09 8.51
CA VAL A 88 5.62 -20.12 8.02
C VAL A 88 4.24 -20.40 8.62
N THR A 89 3.86 -21.67 8.73
CA THR A 89 2.58 -22.06 9.35
C THR A 89 2.51 -21.70 10.82
N VAL A 90 3.58 -21.95 11.58
CA VAL A 90 3.69 -21.56 12.98
C VAL A 90 3.63 -20.04 13.09
N ASN A 91 4.39 -19.30 12.29
CA ASN A 91 4.38 -17.83 12.27
C ASN A 91 2.96 -17.29 12.08
N ARG A 92 2.23 -17.74 11.06
CA ARG A 92 0.83 -17.34 10.80
C ARG A 92 -0.09 -17.61 12.00
N LYS A 93 0.06 -18.74 12.70
CA LYS A 93 -0.71 -19.06 13.91
C LYS A 93 -0.36 -18.12 15.07
N THR A 94 0.93 -17.83 15.26
CA THR A 94 1.39 -16.92 16.31
C THR A 94 0.90 -15.48 16.07
N GLU A 95 0.95 -14.99 14.82
CA GLU A 95 0.43 -13.68 14.43
C GLU A 95 -1.07 -13.56 14.69
N LYS A 96 -1.85 -14.56 14.26
CA LYS A 96 -3.30 -14.62 14.56
C LYS A 96 -3.56 -14.50 16.06
N THR A 97 -2.77 -15.21 16.88
CA THR A 97 -2.93 -15.19 18.33
C THR A 97 -2.60 -13.81 18.90
N LYS A 98 -1.52 -13.17 18.44
CA LYS A 98 -1.13 -11.80 18.85
C LYS A 98 -2.21 -10.78 18.51
N ILE A 99 -2.76 -10.82 17.30
CA ILE A 99 -3.84 -9.93 16.85
C ILE A 99 -5.08 -10.11 17.75
N LEU A 100 -5.48 -11.36 18.02
CA LEU A 100 -6.61 -11.64 18.90
C LEU A 100 -6.38 -11.12 20.33
N GLN A 101 -5.16 -11.26 20.86
CA GLN A 101 -4.80 -10.73 22.17
C GLN A 101 -4.91 -9.20 22.22
N GLN A 102 -4.36 -8.49 21.22
CA GLN A 102 -4.42 -7.03 21.14
C GLN A 102 -5.85 -6.52 21.00
N LEU A 103 -6.66 -7.13 20.13
CA LEU A 103 -8.08 -6.80 19.97
C LEU A 103 -8.88 -7.05 21.24
N THR A 104 -8.58 -8.14 21.95
CA THR A 104 -9.22 -8.45 23.24
C THR A 104 -8.86 -7.40 24.29
N LYS A 105 -7.61 -6.94 24.34
CA LYS A 105 -7.17 -5.85 25.22
C LYS A 105 -7.92 -4.55 24.96
N ILE A 106 -8.00 -4.13 23.69
CA ILE A 106 -8.75 -2.93 23.29
C ILE A 106 -10.23 -3.07 23.69
N ARG A 107 -10.86 -4.21 23.36
CA ARG A 107 -12.25 -4.49 23.73
C ARG A 107 -12.48 -4.42 25.24
N ASN A 108 -11.56 -4.95 26.05
CA ASN A 108 -11.68 -4.91 27.50
C ASN A 108 -11.56 -3.48 28.06
N ASN A 109 -10.66 -2.66 27.50
CA ASN A 109 -10.56 -1.24 27.87
C ASN A 109 -11.85 -0.48 27.51
N VAL A 110 -12.43 -0.73 26.33
CA VAL A 110 -13.71 -0.14 25.94
C VAL A 110 -14.84 -0.56 26.87
N LYS A 111 -14.91 -1.85 27.25
CA LYS A 111 -15.90 -2.32 28.23
C LYS A 111 -15.72 -1.68 29.61
N ARG A 112 -14.47 -1.45 30.04
CA ARG A 112 -14.16 -0.74 31.29
C ARG A 112 -14.67 0.69 31.24
N LEU A 113 -14.43 1.40 30.14
CA LEU A 113 -14.96 2.74 29.90
C LEU A 113 -16.50 2.76 29.90
N GLN A 114 -17.15 1.79 29.25
CA GLN A 114 -18.61 1.68 29.22
C GLN A 114 -19.21 1.52 30.63
N ARG A 115 -18.65 0.63 31.47
CA ARG A 115 -19.11 0.46 32.86
C ARG A 115 -18.94 1.72 33.70
N GLN A 116 -17.86 2.47 33.47
CA GLN A 116 -17.63 3.74 34.16
C GLN A 116 -18.66 4.80 33.76
N LEU A 117 -19.23 4.72 32.56
CA LEU A 117 -20.29 5.61 32.09
C LEU A 117 -21.70 5.25 32.60
N GLU A 118 -21.94 4.04 33.11
CA GLU A 118 -23.29 3.57 33.43
C GLU A 118 -23.90 4.18 34.71
N ASP A 119 -23.11 4.74 35.65
CA ASP A 119 -23.68 5.15 36.94
C ASP A 119 -22.90 6.23 37.73
N VAL A 120 -22.62 7.41 37.12
CA VAL A 120 -21.85 8.46 37.83
C VAL A 120 -22.30 9.90 37.50
N LYS A 121 -22.42 10.74 38.53
CA LYS A 121 -22.60 12.20 38.38
C LYS A 121 -21.30 12.85 37.83
N PRO A 122 -21.35 13.78 36.87
CA PRO A 122 -20.16 14.39 36.31
C PRO A 122 -19.43 15.28 37.33
N THR A 123 -18.46 14.72 38.05
CA THR A 123 -17.49 15.47 38.85
C THR A 123 -16.24 15.74 38.01
N SER A 124 -15.54 16.87 38.22
CA SER A 124 -14.35 17.23 37.43
C SER A 124 -13.29 16.12 37.39
N GLU A 125 -12.97 15.51 38.55
CA GLU A 125 -12.03 14.37 38.63
C GLU A 125 -12.49 13.14 37.85
N PHE A 126 -13.80 12.91 37.76
CA PHE A 126 -14.37 11.80 37.00
C PHE A 126 -14.24 12.04 35.49
N VAL A 127 -14.48 13.27 35.05
CA VAL A 127 -14.28 13.67 33.64
C VAL A 127 -12.81 13.49 33.24
N ASP A 128 -11.85 13.82 34.11
CA ASP A 128 -10.44 13.65 33.80
C ASP A 128 -10.02 12.17 33.76
N LYS A 129 -10.55 11.32 34.64
CA LYS A 129 -10.39 9.85 34.55
C LYS A 129 -10.98 9.26 33.27
N LEU A 130 -12.13 9.78 32.80
CA LEU A 130 -12.72 9.35 31.52
C LEU A 130 -11.84 9.74 30.33
N LYS A 131 -11.28 10.96 30.34
CA LYS A 131 -10.35 11.41 29.29
C LYS A 131 -9.09 10.53 29.25
N GLU A 132 -8.53 10.21 30.41
CA GLU A 132 -7.36 9.33 30.52
C GLU A 132 -7.65 7.94 29.92
N MET A 133 -8.77 7.32 30.28
CA MET A 133 -9.18 6.02 29.70
C MET A 133 -9.48 6.10 28.19
N LEU A 134 -10.08 7.19 27.72
CA LEU A 134 -10.32 7.41 26.29
C LEU A 134 -8.99 7.49 25.53
N LEU A 135 -8.04 8.23 26.08
CA LEU A 135 -6.71 8.44 25.51
C LEU A 135 -5.89 7.14 25.53
N GLU A 136 -6.02 6.31 26.57
CA GLU A 136 -5.46 4.95 26.58
C GLU A 136 -6.03 4.06 25.47
N ILE A 137 -7.35 4.10 25.24
CA ILE A 137 -8.01 3.33 24.18
C ILE A 137 -7.58 3.83 22.81
N GLU A 138 -7.56 5.15 22.61
CA GLU A 138 -7.12 5.77 21.36
C GLU A 138 -5.67 5.41 21.04
N ASN A 139 -4.77 5.52 22.02
CA ASN A 139 -3.38 5.11 21.87
C ASN A 139 -3.28 3.62 21.55
N ALA A 140 -4.00 2.74 22.26
CA ALA A 140 -3.99 1.31 21.96
C ALA A 140 -4.49 0.98 20.55
N VAL A 141 -5.50 1.70 20.06
CA VAL A 141 -6.03 1.56 18.69
C VAL A 141 -5.04 2.05 17.65
N ASN A 142 -4.40 3.21 17.90
CA ASN A 142 -3.42 3.78 16.98
C ASN A 142 -2.17 2.89 16.88
N THR A 143 -1.61 2.47 18.02
CA THR A 143 -0.49 1.52 18.05
C THR A 143 -0.84 0.22 17.33
N PHE A 144 -2.02 -0.36 17.57
CA PHE A 144 -2.47 -1.55 16.86
C PHE A 144 -2.50 -1.33 15.34
N LYS A 145 -3.12 -0.24 14.87
CA LYS A 145 -3.20 0.07 13.44
C LYS A 145 -1.82 0.25 12.81
N ASP A 146 -0.92 0.93 13.49
CA ASP A 146 0.42 1.19 12.97
C ASP A 146 1.28 -0.07 12.93
N GLU A 147 1.21 -0.93 13.95
CA GLU A 147 1.86 -2.25 13.93
C GLU A 147 1.31 -3.14 12.79
N GLN A 148 -0.01 -3.21 12.61
CA GLN A 148 -0.61 -3.98 11.51
C GLN A 148 -0.19 -3.43 10.15
N ARG A 149 -0.11 -2.11 9.99
CA ARG A 149 0.34 -1.46 8.75
C ARG A 149 1.81 -1.80 8.44
N GLN A 150 2.68 -1.70 9.44
CA GLN A 150 4.10 -2.03 9.28
C GLN A 150 4.30 -3.50 8.89
N MET A 151 3.60 -4.44 9.55
CA MET A 151 3.66 -5.86 9.18
C MET A 151 3.15 -6.10 7.77
N TYR A 152 2.04 -5.47 7.38
CA TYR A 152 1.48 -5.59 6.02
C TYR A 152 2.45 -5.05 4.95
N GLU A 153 3.06 -3.89 5.20
CA GLU A 153 4.06 -3.32 4.30
C GLU A 153 5.30 -4.19 4.17
N GLN A 154 5.73 -4.85 5.26
CA GLN A 154 6.84 -5.79 5.22
C GLN A 154 6.48 -7.04 4.39
N LEU A 155 5.30 -7.63 4.63
CA LEU A 155 4.83 -8.79 3.85
C LEU A 155 4.70 -8.47 2.36
N LEU A 156 4.24 -7.27 2.00
CA LEU A 156 4.19 -6.83 0.59
C LEU A 156 5.58 -6.71 -0.05
N LYS A 157 6.60 -6.29 0.70
CA LYS A 157 7.98 -6.25 0.20
C LYS A 157 8.51 -7.66 -0.02
N ASP A 158 8.28 -8.55 0.95
CA ASP A 158 8.72 -9.93 0.89
C ASP A 158 8.04 -10.67 -0.28
N GLU A 159 6.72 -10.48 -0.47
CA GLU A 159 5.98 -11.00 -1.62
C GLU A 159 6.60 -10.54 -2.95
N LYS A 160 6.86 -9.24 -3.11
CA LYS A 160 7.49 -8.71 -4.34
C LYS A 160 8.86 -9.33 -4.60
N THR A 161 9.68 -9.49 -3.55
CA THR A 161 11.00 -10.10 -3.66
C THR A 161 10.89 -11.57 -4.08
N VAL A 162 10.05 -12.36 -3.41
CA VAL A 162 9.89 -13.79 -3.73
C VAL A 162 9.29 -13.98 -5.13
N VAL A 163 8.31 -13.17 -5.53
CA VAL A 163 7.76 -13.21 -6.90
C VAL A 163 8.83 -12.87 -7.94
N TYR A 164 9.67 -11.87 -7.67
CA TYR A 164 10.78 -11.54 -8.56
C TYR A 164 11.77 -12.71 -8.67
N GLU A 165 12.17 -13.31 -7.55
CA GLU A 165 13.07 -14.47 -7.51
C GLU A 165 12.47 -15.66 -8.29
N LEU A 166 11.19 -15.97 -8.08
CA LEU A 166 10.47 -17.00 -8.83
C LEU A 166 10.48 -16.72 -10.33
N SER A 167 10.23 -15.48 -10.76
CA SER A 167 10.27 -15.12 -12.18
C SER A 167 11.65 -15.30 -12.81
N VAL A 168 12.72 -15.07 -12.04
CA VAL A 168 14.10 -15.31 -12.48
C VAL A 168 14.36 -16.81 -12.59
N PHE A 169 13.86 -17.61 -11.66
CA PHE A 169 13.96 -19.07 -11.72
C PHE A 169 13.15 -19.66 -12.87
N GLU A 170 11.92 -19.20 -13.09
CA GLU A 170 11.06 -19.61 -14.19
C GLU A 170 11.76 -19.39 -15.54
N LYS A 171 12.32 -18.19 -15.78
CA LYS A 171 13.12 -17.91 -16.97
C LYS A 171 14.33 -18.83 -17.12
N LYS A 172 14.99 -19.22 -16.02
CA LYS A 172 16.09 -20.19 -16.09
C LYS A 172 15.60 -21.57 -16.50
N VAL A 173 14.45 -22.01 -15.98
CA VAL A 173 13.82 -23.28 -16.35
C VAL A 173 13.40 -23.27 -17.82
N GLU A 174 12.82 -22.18 -18.31
CA GLU A 174 12.48 -21.99 -19.73
C GLU A 174 13.72 -22.06 -20.62
N LEU A 175 14.82 -21.41 -20.24
CA LEU A 175 16.10 -21.49 -20.95
C LEU A 175 16.66 -22.91 -20.98
N TRP A 176 16.53 -23.66 -19.88
CA TRP A 176 16.91 -25.07 -19.83
C TRP A 176 16.05 -25.93 -20.74
N ALA A 177 14.74 -25.69 -20.77
CA ALA A 177 13.80 -26.40 -21.65
C ALA A 177 14.04 -26.10 -23.14
N ALA A 178 14.37 -24.84 -23.47
CA ALA A 178 14.70 -24.44 -24.84
C ALA A 178 16.09 -24.95 -25.30
N GLY A 179 17.02 -25.17 -24.37
CA GLY A 179 18.36 -25.72 -24.66
C GLY A 179 18.37 -27.21 -25.01
N SER A 180 17.27 -27.95 -24.79
CA SER A 180 17.18 -29.39 -25.05
C SER A 180 16.69 -29.80 -26.45
N SER A 181 16.29 -28.87 -27.33
CA SER A 181 15.61 -29.22 -28.58
C SER A 181 16.51 -29.39 -29.83
N THR A 182 17.84 -29.29 -29.74
CA THR A 182 18.71 -29.30 -30.94
C THR A 182 19.57 -30.55 -31.11
N THR A 183 19.39 -31.59 -30.31
CA THR A 183 20.15 -32.85 -30.50
C THR A 183 19.31 -34.10 -30.26
N GLU A 184 18.20 -34.21 -31.00
CA GLU A 184 17.40 -35.44 -31.05
C GLU A 184 17.51 -36.12 -32.42
N LYS A 185 18.73 -36.35 -32.90
CA LYS A 185 19.00 -37.36 -33.93
C LYS A 185 20.34 -38.03 -33.65
N VAL A 186 20.34 -39.37 -33.71
CA VAL A 186 21.50 -40.29 -33.63
C VAL A 186 21.88 -40.56 -32.15
N LEU A 187 21.54 -41.69 -31.51
CA LEU A 187 21.89 -43.09 -31.87
C LEU A 187 20.95 -44.10 -31.18
N LYS A 188 20.58 -45.15 -31.91
CA LYS A 188 20.05 -46.41 -31.38
C LYS A 188 21.20 -47.22 -30.74
N LEU A 189 21.02 -47.65 -29.47
CA LEU A 189 21.50 -48.83 -28.69
C LEU A 189 22.86 -49.53 -29.01
N PRO A 190 23.45 -50.35 -28.09
CA PRO A 190 23.19 -50.58 -26.66
C PRO A 190 24.43 -50.49 -25.74
N SER A 191 24.15 -50.57 -24.43
CA SER A 191 25.01 -51.13 -23.37
C SER A 191 25.69 -50.12 -22.43
N ALA A 192 25.08 -50.05 -21.25
CA ALA A 192 25.69 -49.87 -19.94
C ALA A 192 27.00 -49.07 -19.86
N ARG A 193 26.87 -47.77 -19.59
CA ARG A 193 27.46 -47.09 -18.43
C ARG A 193 26.88 -45.67 -18.34
N ILE A 194 26.67 -45.27 -17.09
CA ILE A 194 26.00 -44.05 -16.60
C ILE A 194 26.53 -42.78 -17.31
N PRO A 195 25.67 -41.88 -17.83
CA PRO A 195 26.08 -40.53 -18.17
C PRO A 195 25.74 -39.57 -17.03
N VAL A 196 26.75 -39.23 -16.24
CA VAL A 196 26.83 -37.93 -15.57
C VAL A 196 27.59 -37.01 -16.53
N ASP A 197 27.17 -35.75 -16.61
CA ASP A 197 27.79 -34.64 -17.34
C ASP A 197 27.54 -34.52 -18.85
N LYS A 198 26.38 -33.93 -19.17
CA LYS A 198 26.27 -32.97 -20.29
C LYS A 198 25.73 -31.59 -19.86
N ALA A 199 25.32 -31.43 -18.60
CA ALA A 199 24.83 -30.16 -18.07
C ALA A 199 25.95 -29.23 -17.55
N LEU A 200 27.17 -29.76 -17.32
CA LEU A 200 28.32 -28.99 -16.83
C LEU A 200 29.17 -28.36 -17.95
N GLU A 201 28.92 -28.72 -19.21
CA GLU A 201 29.71 -28.32 -20.38
C GLU A 201 29.49 -26.86 -20.83
N SER A 202 28.41 -26.19 -20.39
CA SER A 202 28.05 -24.83 -20.84
C SER A 202 28.66 -23.67 -20.02
N HIS A 203 29.34 -23.97 -18.91
CA HIS A 203 29.90 -22.96 -18.00
C HIS A 203 31.42 -23.03 -17.81
N LEU A 204 32.06 -24.04 -18.39
CA LEU A 204 33.50 -24.22 -18.35
C LEU A 204 34.13 -23.62 -19.62
N PRO A 205 35.32 -23.00 -19.52
CA PRO A 205 36.02 -22.53 -20.72
C PRO A 205 36.33 -23.68 -21.69
N GLU A 206 36.30 -23.40 -23.00
CA GLU A 206 36.51 -24.40 -24.06
C GLU A 206 37.80 -25.19 -23.87
N GLU A 207 38.87 -24.56 -23.37
CA GLU A 207 40.17 -25.20 -23.15
C GLU A 207 40.13 -26.25 -22.02
N VAL A 208 39.17 -26.14 -21.09
CA VAL A 208 38.91 -27.16 -20.06
C VAL A 208 38.25 -28.39 -20.67
N VAL A 209 37.31 -28.16 -21.59
CA VAL A 209 36.57 -29.20 -22.32
C VAL A 209 37.49 -29.92 -23.32
N GLU A 210 38.35 -29.18 -24.02
CA GLU A 210 39.37 -29.74 -24.91
C GLU A 210 40.33 -30.68 -24.16
N PHE A 211 40.80 -30.28 -22.97
CA PHE A 211 41.65 -31.14 -22.14
C PHE A 211 40.91 -32.40 -21.68
N GLU A 212 39.64 -32.31 -21.29
CA GLU A 212 38.85 -33.47 -20.85
C GLU A 212 38.55 -34.42 -22.02
N ARG A 213 38.23 -33.88 -23.20
CA ARG A 213 38.08 -34.65 -24.44
C ARG A 213 39.38 -35.36 -24.82
N PHE A 214 40.52 -34.68 -24.69
CA PHE A 214 41.84 -35.27 -24.94
C PHE A 214 42.10 -36.47 -24.02
N LEU A 215 41.83 -36.35 -22.72
CA LEU A 215 41.97 -37.48 -21.78
C LEU A 215 41.03 -38.64 -22.14
N GLN A 216 39.79 -38.36 -22.51
CA GLN A 216 38.83 -39.41 -22.90
C GLN A 216 39.26 -40.15 -24.18
N GLN A 217 39.82 -39.44 -25.16
CA GLN A 217 40.20 -40.02 -26.45
C GLN A 217 41.57 -40.72 -26.43
N LYS A 218 42.51 -40.25 -25.61
CA LYS A 218 43.92 -40.68 -25.64
C LYS A 218 44.34 -41.55 -24.45
N GLY A 219 43.40 -42.26 -23.81
CA GLY A 219 43.72 -43.25 -22.78
C GLY A 219 43.91 -42.70 -21.36
N GLY A 220 43.27 -41.58 -21.04
CA GLY A 220 43.21 -41.04 -19.68
C GLY A 220 44.43 -40.23 -19.26
N ARG A 221 44.67 -40.14 -17.95
CA ARG A 221 45.78 -39.34 -17.38
C ARG A 221 47.16 -39.93 -17.64
N GLN A 222 47.23 -41.21 -17.99
CA GLN A 222 48.46 -41.95 -18.24
C GLN A 222 48.65 -42.30 -19.72
N GLY A 223 47.80 -41.82 -20.64
CA GLY A 223 47.98 -42.06 -22.07
C GLY A 223 47.74 -43.51 -22.51
N GLY A 224 47.05 -44.30 -21.68
CA GLY A 224 46.87 -45.75 -21.89
C GLY A 224 48.00 -46.61 -21.34
N TRP A 225 49.02 -46.03 -20.71
CA TRP A 225 50.08 -46.75 -20.00
C TRP A 225 49.63 -47.11 -18.58
N ASP A 226 50.19 -48.19 -18.04
CA ASP A 226 50.00 -48.51 -16.63
C ASP A 226 50.80 -47.55 -15.72
N ASP A 227 50.47 -47.53 -14.43
CA ASP A 227 51.09 -46.60 -13.49
C ASP A 227 52.61 -46.85 -13.31
N TYR A 228 53.08 -48.09 -13.49
CA TYR A 228 54.49 -48.43 -13.32
C TYR A 228 55.32 -47.91 -14.49
N ASP A 229 54.91 -48.22 -15.72
CA ASP A 229 55.53 -47.77 -16.95
C ASP A 229 55.49 -46.25 -17.05
N HIS A 230 54.33 -45.63 -16.76
CA HIS A 230 54.17 -44.19 -16.79
C HIS A 230 55.10 -43.48 -15.78
N GLN A 231 55.21 -44.00 -14.56
CA GLN A 231 56.11 -43.43 -13.55
C GLN A 231 57.59 -43.56 -13.92
N ASN A 232 58.00 -44.70 -14.48
CA ASN A 232 59.39 -44.87 -14.93
C ASN A 232 59.72 -43.95 -16.11
N PHE A 233 58.80 -43.82 -17.07
CA PHE A 233 58.90 -42.82 -18.13
C PHE A 233 59.06 -41.40 -17.58
N LEU A 234 58.19 -40.97 -16.65
CA LEU A 234 58.26 -39.63 -16.06
C LEU A 234 59.58 -39.37 -15.32
N LYS A 235 60.13 -40.36 -14.61
CA LYS A 235 61.42 -40.23 -13.92
C LYS A 235 62.55 -39.96 -14.90
N VAL A 236 62.63 -40.75 -15.97
CA VAL A 236 63.68 -40.61 -17.00
C VAL A 236 63.47 -39.33 -17.82
N TRP A 237 62.23 -39.03 -18.20
CA TRP A 237 61.87 -37.82 -18.95
C TRP A 237 62.21 -36.54 -18.18
N THR A 238 61.92 -36.50 -16.87
CA THR A 238 62.22 -35.36 -15.99
C THR A 238 63.73 -35.17 -15.80
N LYS A 239 64.48 -36.27 -15.69
CA LYS A 239 65.95 -36.27 -15.57
C LYS A 239 66.62 -35.66 -16.80
N HIS A 240 66.12 -35.98 -18.00
CA HIS A 240 66.69 -35.54 -19.27
C HIS A 240 65.99 -34.35 -19.92
N LYS A 241 64.89 -33.86 -19.34
CA LYS A 241 64.04 -32.79 -19.88
C LYS A 241 63.64 -33.01 -21.35
N GLY A 242 63.36 -34.26 -21.73
CA GLY A 242 62.95 -34.63 -23.09
C GLY A 242 64.06 -34.57 -24.17
N ARG A 243 65.35 -34.58 -23.80
CA ARG A 243 66.49 -34.67 -24.75
C ARG A 243 66.71 -36.10 -25.23
N LEU A 244 67.08 -36.30 -26.50
CA LEU A 244 67.23 -37.62 -27.18
C LEU A 244 67.95 -38.72 -26.36
N SER A 245 68.87 -38.35 -25.46
CA SER A 245 69.55 -39.25 -24.52
C SER A 245 68.62 -39.98 -23.53
N TYR A 246 67.36 -39.56 -23.40
CA TYR A 246 66.39 -40.19 -22.50
C TYR A 246 65.85 -41.51 -23.05
N MET A 247 65.87 -41.73 -24.37
CA MET A 247 65.28 -42.90 -25.01
C MET A 247 65.99 -44.19 -24.61
N ASP A 248 67.32 -44.18 -24.67
CA ASP A 248 68.13 -45.35 -24.35
C ASP A 248 68.04 -45.71 -22.85
N GLU A 249 67.89 -44.70 -21.99
CA GLU A 249 67.68 -44.91 -20.56
C GLU A 249 66.24 -45.38 -20.26
N ALA A 250 65.23 -44.86 -20.97
CA ALA A 250 63.83 -45.25 -20.77
C ALA A 250 63.59 -46.71 -21.13
N LEU A 251 64.21 -47.21 -22.21
CA LEU A 251 64.10 -48.61 -22.64
C LEU A 251 64.68 -49.61 -21.63
N GLN A 252 65.61 -49.18 -20.77
CA GLN A 252 66.16 -50.05 -19.71
C GLN A 252 65.17 -50.30 -18.56
N TYR A 253 64.26 -49.36 -18.31
CA TYR A 253 63.28 -49.44 -17.22
C TYR A 253 61.88 -49.89 -17.69
N LEU A 254 61.61 -49.84 -19.00
CA LEU A 254 60.33 -50.20 -19.60
C LEU A 254 60.40 -51.59 -20.26
N CYS A 255 60.34 -52.62 -19.42
CA CYS A 255 60.40 -54.01 -19.87
C CYS A 255 59.22 -54.34 -20.80
N GLY A 256 59.50 -54.67 -22.06
CA GLY A 256 58.48 -55.08 -23.04
C GLY A 256 57.87 -53.94 -23.85
N ARG A 257 58.39 -52.71 -23.74
CA ARG A 257 58.03 -51.58 -24.63
C ARG A 257 59.06 -51.38 -25.72
N THR A 258 58.58 -51.02 -26.90
CA THR A 258 59.44 -50.68 -28.05
C THR A 258 59.87 -49.22 -28.00
N LYS A 259 60.89 -48.86 -28.79
CA LYS A 259 61.34 -47.48 -28.91
C LYS A 259 60.22 -46.58 -29.46
N GLU A 260 59.45 -47.12 -30.40
CA GLU A 260 58.31 -46.48 -31.03
C GLU A 260 57.20 -46.19 -30.00
N ASP A 261 56.96 -47.09 -29.04
CA ASP A 261 55.99 -46.86 -27.95
C ASP A 261 56.39 -45.67 -27.08
N VAL A 262 57.68 -45.59 -26.71
CA VAL A 262 58.23 -44.50 -25.90
C VAL A 262 58.16 -43.16 -26.65
N GLU A 263 58.45 -43.16 -27.95
CA GLU A 263 58.32 -41.99 -28.82
C GLU A 263 56.88 -41.48 -28.92
N GLN A 264 55.92 -42.38 -29.13
CA GLN A 264 54.50 -42.01 -29.17
C GLN A 264 54.02 -41.44 -27.84
N HIS A 265 54.48 -42.00 -26.74
CA HIS A 265 54.12 -41.55 -25.40
C HIS A 265 54.75 -40.19 -25.04
N ASP A 266 55.95 -39.87 -25.53
CA ASP A 266 56.53 -38.52 -25.38
C ASP A 266 55.78 -37.47 -26.21
N VAL A 267 55.38 -37.81 -27.43
CA VAL A 267 54.52 -36.93 -28.23
C VAL A 267 53.21 -36.65 -27.49
N TRP A 268 52.56 -37.70 -26.98
CA TRP A 268 51.35 -37.56 -26.17
C TRP A 268 51.59 -36.73 -24.90
N TYR A 269 52.69 -36.95 -24.19
CA TYR A 269 52.98 -36.27 -22.92
C TYR A 269 53.26 -34.77 -23.12
N ARG A 270 53.92 -34.39 -24.22
CA ARG A 270 54.10 -32.97 -24.60
C ARG A 270 52.78 -32.28 -24.93
N GLU A 271 51.89 -32.98 -25.63
CA GLU A 271 50.54 -32.49 -25.91
C GLU A 271 49.71 -32.36 -24.63
N TYR A 272 49.80 -33.36 -23.74
CA TYR A 272 49.19 -33.33 -22.40
C TYR A 272 49.63 -32.10 -21.60
N LEU A 273 50.94 -31.82 -21.52
CA LEU A 273 51.46 -30.66 -20.80
C LEU A 273 50.94 -29.34 -21.38
N THR A 274 50.94 -29.21 -22.71
CA THR A 274 50.45 -28.01 -23.41
C THR A 274 48.97 -27.76 -23.09
N LEU A 275 48.14 -28.79 -23.17
CA LEU A 275 46.70 -28.68 -22.88
C LEU A 275 46.44 -28.46 -21.38
N GLN A 276 47.25 -29.06 -20.50
CA GLN A 276 47.15 -28.84 -19.06
C GLN A 276 47.45 -27.38 -18.69
N ASP A 277 48.46 -26.76 -19.33
CA ASP A 277 48.80 -25.36 -19.09
C ASP A 277 47.74 -24.41 -19.67
N ARG A 278 47.21 -24.68 -20.87
CA ARG A 278 46.05 -23.94 -21.42
C ARG A 278 44.83 -24.02 -20.50
N LYS A 279 44.53 -25.20 -19.93
CA LYS A 279 43.46 -25.38 -18.93
C LYS A 279 43.70 -24.51 -17.69
N LYS A 280 44.93 -24.49 -17.14
CA LYS A 280 45.26 -23.64 -15.98
C LYS A 280 45.10 -22.16 -16.28
N GLU A 281 45.59 -21.70 -17.42
CA GLU A 281 45.47 -20.30 -17.86
C GLU A 281 44.01 -19.88 -18.06
N SER A 282 43.22 -20.74 -18.69
CA SER A 282 41.81 -20.45 -18.95
C SER A 282 41.01 -20.38 -17.64
N ILE A 283 41.25 -21.29 -16.69
CA ILE A 283 40.67 -21.23 -15.35
C ILE A 283 41.07 -19.93 -14.63
N LYS A 284 42.33 -19.49 -14.74
CA LYS A 284 42.80 -18.24 -14.14
C LYS A 284 42.07 -17.03 -14.74
N LYS A 285 42.01 -16.93 -16.07
CA LYS A 285 41.28 -15.87 -16.79
C LYS A 285 39.79 -15.85 -16.44
N TRP A 286 39.16 -17.01 -16.34
CA TRP A 286 37.76 -17.15 -15.95
C TRP A 286 37.51 -16.64 -14.53
N LYS A 287 38.36 -17.00 -13.57
CA LYS A 287 38.29 -16.51 -12.18
C LYS A 287 38.43 -14.98 -12.11
N GLU A 288 39.40 -14.42 -12.83
CA GLU A 288 39.62 -12.97 -12.88
C GLU A 288 38.44 -12.23 -13.53
N LYS A 289 37.89 -12.75 -14.63
CA LYS A 289 36.71 -12.18 -15.29
C LYS A 289 35.51 -12.16 -14.35
N ARG A 290 35.22 -13.29 -13.69
CA ARG A 290 34.12 -13.41 -12.74
C ARG A 290 34.27 -12.44 -11.54
N GLN A 291 35.49 -12.21 -11.06
CA GLN A 291 35.75 -11.23 -10.02
C GLN A 291 35.51 -9.79 -10.50
N ARG A 292 35.97 -9.44 -11.71
CA ARG A 292 35.70 -8.12 -12.32
C ARG A 292 34.21 -7.86 -12.51
N ASP A 293 33.46 -8.86 -12.98
CA ASP A 293 32.01 -8.74 -13.19
C ASP A 293 31.27 -8.49 -11.86
N LYS A 294 31.70 -9.17 -10.78
CA LYS A 294 31.16 -8.96 -9.43
C LYS A 294 31.42 -7.53 -8.91
N GLU A 295 32.61 -6.98 -9.17
CA GLU A 295 32.95 -5.60 -8.78
C GLU A 295 32.18 -4.56 -9.61
N ASN A 296 32.02 -4.79 -10.90
CA ASN A 296 31.24 -3.94 -11.78
C ASN A 296 29.75 -3.90 -11.37
N LEU A 297 29.19 -5.06 -10.99
CA LEU A 297 27.82 -5.11 -10.49
C LEU A 297 27.65 -4.31 -9.19
N LYS A 298 28.60 -4.43 -8.25
CA LYS A 298 28.61 -3.62 -7.02
C LYS A 298 28.74 -2.12 -7.29
N LYS A 299 29.55 -1.72 -8.28
CA LYS A 299 29.68 -0.32 -8.70
C LYS A 299 28.37 0.19 -9.29
N LYS A 300 27.73 -0.59 -10.15
CA LYS A 300 26.43 -0.26 -10.76
C LYS A 300 25.33 -0.08 -9.70
N GLU A 301 25.25 -1.00 -8.76
CA GLU A 301 24.30 -0.92 -7.64
C GLU A 301 24.51 0.32 -6.78
N ARG A 302 25.77 0.70 -6.52
CA ARG A 302 26.11 1.94 -5.80
C ARG A 302 25.69 3.19 -6.58
N SER A 303 25.93 3.24 -7.88
CA SER A 303 25.48 4.38 -8.70
C SER A 303 23.97 4.50 -8.76
N GLU A 304 23.24 3.39 -8.88
CA GLU A 304 21.78 3.37 -8.89
C GLU A 304 21.20 3.87 -7.57
N LYS A 305 21.79 3.45 -6.44
CA LYS A 305 21.41 3.94 -5.10
C LYS A 305 21.62 5.46 -4.93
N ILE A 306 22.68 6.02 -5.52
CA ILE A 306 22.92 7.47 -5.48
C ILE A 306 21.87 8.21 -6.30
N VAL A 307 21.56 7.73 -7.51
CA VAL A 307 20.54 8.32 -8.38
C VAL A 307 19.16 8.29 -7.71
N GLN A 308 18.78 7.16 -7.10
CA GLN A 308 17.51 7.04 -6.37
C GLN A 308 17.42 8.02 -5.19
N ARG A 309 18.53 8.23 -4.45
CA ARG A 309 18.56 9.21 -3.35
C ARG A 309 18.34 10.63 -3.85
N LEU A 310 19.01 11.02 -4.94
CA LEU A 310 18.86 12.36 -5.51
C LEU A 310 17.43 12.61 -6.01
N GLN A 311 16.82 11.63 -6.68
CA GLN A 311 15.42 11.71 -7.11
C GLN A 311 14.48 11.87 -5.91
N TYR A 312 14.69 11.11 -4.83
CA TYR A 312 13.89 11.25 -3.62
C TYR A 312 14.02 12.63 -2.96
N GLU A 313 15.23 13.20 -2.92
CA GLU A 313 15.46 14.56 -2.40
C GLU A 313 14.79 15.64 -3.27
N GLU A 314 14.85 15.50 -4.59
CA GLU A 314 14.18 16.39 -5.56
C GLU A 314 12.66 16.37 -5.37
N ASP A 315 12.06 15.17 -5.30
CA ASP A 315 10.61 14.99 -5.09
C ASP A 315 10.13 15.57 -3.76
N GLN A 316 10.93 15.42 -2.70
CA GLN A 316 10.64 16.02 -1.39
C GLN A 316 10.68 17.54 -1.46
N LYS A 317 11.70 18.13 -2.11
CA LYS A 317 11.78 19.58 -2.32
C LYS A 317 10.57 20.10 -3.09
N GLN A 318 10.21 19.47 -4.21
CA GLN A 318 9.05 19.86 -5.00
C GLN A 318 7.76 19.81 -4.17
N LYS A 319 7.52 18.74 -3.40
CA LYS A 319 6.36 18.63 -2.50
C LYS A 319 6.34 19.72 -1.42
N THR A 320 7.49 20.07 -0.84
CA THR A 320 7.54 21.15 0.15
C THR A 320 7.27 22.52 -0.47
N GLU A 321 7.75 22.76 -1.67
CA GLU A 321 7.57 24.05 -2.35
C GLU A 321 6.13 24.23 -2.86
N GLU A 322 5.51 23.15 -3.35
CA GLU A 322 4.08 23.07 -3.66
C GLU A 322 3.23 23.42 -2.42
N ARG A 323 3.52 22.83 -1.27
CA ARG A 323 2.81 23.12 0.01
C ARG A 323 2.94 24.59 0.41
N LYS A 324 4.14 25.18 0.28
CA LYS A 324 4.33 26.61 0.57
C LYS A 324 3.51 27.50 -0.37
N ARG A 325 3.47 27.18 -1.66
CA ARG A 325 2.65 27.91 -2.65
C ARG A 325 1.17 27.82 -2.33
N GLN A 326 0.67 26.64 -1.99
CA GLN A 326 -0.73 26.44 -1.58
C GLN A 326 -1.06 27.24 -0.32
N GLN A 327 -0.18 27.21 0.69
CA GLN A 327 -0.37 27.97 1.92
C GLN A 327 -0.38 29.49 1.66
N ALA A 328 0.51 29.98 0.80
CA ALA A 328 0.54 31.39 0.40
C ALA A 328 -0.76 31.79 -0.31
N ALA A 329 -1.24 30.99 -1.26
CA ALA A 329 -2.50 31.22 -1.97
C ALA A 329 -3.71 31.28 -1.01
N ILE A 330 -3.80 30.33 -0.07
CA ILE A 330 -4.85 30.33 0.96
C ILE A 330 -4.79 31.60 1.82
N SER A 331 -3.58 32.02 2.23
CA SER A 331 -3.41 33.22 3.04
C SER A 331 -3.81 34.50 2.29
N ALA A 332 -3.47 34.60 0.99
CA ALA A 332 -3.84 35.71 0.13
C ALA A 332 -5.36 35.76 -0.09
N TRP A 333 -5.99 34.61 -0.35
CA TRP A 333 -7.43 34.50 -0.49
C TRP A 333 -8.17 34.91 0.78
N LYS A 334 -7.69 34.50 1.97
CA LYS A 334 -8.28 34.93 3.26
C LYS A 334 -8.19 36.44 3.46
N LYS A 335 -7.05 37.06 3.13
CA LYS A 335 -6.88 38.52 3.20
C LYS A 335 -7.84 39.23 2.24
N GLN A 336 -7.93 38.76 0.99
CA GLN A 336 -8.85 39.33 0.01
C GLN A 336 -10.30 39.21 0.48
N LYS A 337 -10.70 38.05 1.01
CA LYS A 337 -12.06 37.83 1.52
C LYS A 337 -12.40 38.73 2.70
N ALA A 338 -11.43 38.96 3.61
CA ALA A 338 -11.59 39.89 4.72
C ALA A 338 -11.77 41.34 4.23
N VAL A 339 -10.97 41.78 3.25
CA VAL A 339 -11.11 43.11 2.65
C VAL A 339 -12.46 43.28 1.97
N THR A 340 -12.90 42.31 1.16
CA THR A 340 -14.21 42.38 0.49
C THR A 340 -15.35 42.41 1.50
N SER A 341 -15.27 41.60 2.57
CA SER A 341 -16.30 41.58 3.61
C SER A 341 -16.34 42.88 4.41
N ALA A 342 -15.17 43.46 4.73
CA ALA A 342 -15.09 44.76 5.40
C ALA A 342 -15.65 45.89 4.52
N MET A 343 -15.39 45.85 3.21
CA MET A 343 -15.93 46.82 2.25
C MET A 343 -17.46 46.71 2.11
N GLU A 344 -18.01 45.48 2.09
CA GLU A 344 -19.46 45.25 2.12
C GLU A 344 -20.09 45.78 3.41
N GLN A 345 -19.51 45.48 4.58
CA GLN A 345 -20.01 45.99 5.87
C GLN A 345 -19.94 47.52 5.95
N ALA A 346 -18.84 48.14 5.51
CA ALA A 346 -18.72 49.59 5.47
C ALA A 346 -19.75 50.23 4.53
N SER A 347 -20.06 49.58 3.42
CA SER A 347 -21.10 50.04 2.49
C SER A 347 -22.50 49.95 3.09
N GLN A 348 -22.81 48.86 3.80
CA GLN A 348 -24.07 48.71 4.53
C GLN A 348 -24.22 49.77 5.64
N LEU A 349 -23.17 50.02 6.42
CA LEU A 349 -23.19 51.05 7.46
C LEU A 349 -23.40 52.45 6.89
N LYS A 350 -22.74 52.79 5.77
CA LYS A 350 -22.96 54.07 5.08
C LYS A 350 -24.39 54.23 4.60
N LEU A 351 -24.97 53.18 4.02
CA LEU A 351 -26.36 53.19 3.56
C LEU A 351 -27.34 53.38 4.72
N GLU A 352 -27.10 52.73 5.86
CA GLU A 352 -27.96 52.86 7.03
C GLU A 352 -27.83 54.24 7.69
N GLU A 353 -26.61 54.79 7.76
CA GLU A 353 -26.37 56.16 8.23
C GLU A 353 -27.08 57.19 7.34
N GLU A 354 -27.09 56.99 6.03
CA GLU A 354 -27.78 57.87 5.09
C GLU A 354 -29.31 57.79 5.25
N LYS A 355 -29.86 56.59 5.45
CA LYS A 355 -31.29 56.41 5.77
C LYS A 355 -31.67 57.11 7.07
N GLU A 356 -30.89 56.96 8.13
CA GLU A 356 -31.16 57.62 9.41
C GLU A 356 -31.06 59.15 9.30
N LYS A 357 -30.07 59.67 8.57
CA LYS A 357 -30.00 61.11 8.25
C LYS A 357 -31.25 61.58 7.48
N LYS A 358 -31.76 60.78 6.54
CA LYS A 358 -32.97 61.11 5.78
C LYS A 358 -34.21 61.11 6.68
N LYS A 359 -34.38 60.09 7.53
CA LYS A 359 -35.46 60.02 8.54
C LYS A 359 -35.42 61.21 9.49
N LEU A 360 -34.23 61.58 9.98
CA LEU A 360 -34.06 62.73 10.87
C LEU A 360 -34.46 64.04 10.20
N LYS A 361 -34.02 64.27 8.96
CA LYS A 361 -34.42 65.46 8.17
C LYS A 361 -35.93 65.50 7.95
N GLU A 362 -36.53 64.36 7.64
CA GLU A 362 -37.98 64.25 7.45
C GLU A 362 -38.76 64.52 8.75
N HIS A 363 -38.29 63.98 9.88
CA HIS A 363 -38.87 64.26 11.20
C HIS A 363 -38.74 65.74 11.59
N GLN A 364 -37.58 66.36 11.38
CA GLN A 364 -37.39 67.80 11.59
C GLN A 364 -38.35 68.63 10.73
N HIS A 365 -38.51 68.26 9.45
CA HIS A 365 -39.45 68.92 8.55
C HIS A 365 -40.90 68.80 9.05
N GLN A 366 -41.32 67.60 9.49
CA GLN A 366 -42.65 67.37 10.05
C GLN A 366 -42.90 68.21 11.32
N CYS A 367 -41.95 68.24 12.26
CA CYS A 367 -42.04 69.09 13.46
C CYS A 367 -42.13 70.57 13.10
N HIS A 368 -41.32 71.03 12.15
CA HIS A 368 -41.35 72.42 11.69
C HIS A 368 -42.70 72.79 11.07
N MET A 369 -43.27 71.92 10.21
CA MET A 369 -44.60 72.12 9.64
C MET A 369 -45.69 72.13 10.71
N LYS A 370 -45.62 71.25 11.70
CA LYS A 370 -46.58 71.23 12.82
C LYS A 370 -46.57 72.54 13.60
N LEU A 371 -45.39 73.06 13.94
CA LEU A 371 -45.23 74.35 14.61
C LEU A 371 -45.77 75.52 13.77
N LEU A 372 -45.56 75.49 12.45
CA LEU A 372 -46.06 76.52 11.54
C LEU A 372 -47.60 76.52 11.51
N VAL A 373 -48.22 75.34 11.42
CA VAL A 373 -49.68 75.18 11.46
C VAL A 373 -50.24 75.66 12.79
N GLU A 374 -49.63 75.29 13.92
CA GLU A 374 -50.07 75.70 15.25
C GLU A 374 -50.01 77.23 15.43
N ARG A 375 -48.90 77.87 15.00
CA ARG A 375 -48.79 79.34 14.96
C ARG A 375 -49.88 79.99 14.09
N ASN A 376 -50.15 79.46 12.90
CA ASN A 376 -51.19 79.98 12.02
C ASN A 376 -52.59 79.83 12.65
N THR A 377 -52.87 78.71 13.34
CA THR A 377 -54.15 78.51 14.03
C THR A 377 -54.33 79.46 15.22
N LEU A 378 -53.27 79.75 15.97
CA LEU A 378 -53.30 80.73 17.07
C LEU A 378 -53.53 82.15 16.54
N GLN A 379 -52.81 82.57 15.50
CA GLN A 379 -53.03 83.87 14.87
C GLN A 379 -54.44 84.01 14.30
N LYS A 380 -54.99 82.93 13.73
CA LYS A 380 -56.37 82.92 13.24
C LYS A 380 -57.37 83.08 14.40
N LYS A 381 -57.16 82.39 15.52
CA LYS A 381 -57.97 82.57 16.73
C LYS A 381 -57.87 84.00 17.27
N GLU A 382 -56.67 84.56 17.42
CA GLU A 382 -56.46 85.95 17.88
C GLU A 382 -57.13 86.99 16.98
N LYS A 383 -57.24 86.73 15.67
CA LYS A 383 -57.95 87.62 14.73
C LYS A 383 -59.46 87.42 14.73
N GLU A 384 -59.94 86.17 14.82
CA GLU A 384 -61.37 85.84 14.78
C GLU A 384 -62.09 86.08 16.11
N GLU A 385 -61.42 85.95 17.26
CA GLU A 385 -62.01 86.17 18.58
C GLU A 385 -62.52 87.62 18.80
N PRO A 386 -61.73 88.68 18.51
CA PRO A 386 -62.22 90.05 18.63
C PRO A 386 -63.33 90.34 17.62
N GLU A 387 -63.28 89.77 16.42
CA GLU A 387 -64.34 89.93 15.41
C GLU A 387 -65.64 89.25 15.86
N LYS A 388 -65.56 88.08 16.50
CA LYS A 388 -66.72 87.40 17.12
C LYS A 388 -67.28 88.19 18.31
N LEU A 389 -66.40 88.67 19.20
CA LEU A 389 -66.79 89.52 20.33
C LEU A 389 -67.43 90.84 19.87
N GLU A 390 -66.95 91.43 18.76
CA GLU A 390 -67.55 92.61 18.16
C GLU A 390 -68.92 92.30 17.53
N LYS A 391 -69.06 91.19 16.78
CA LYS A 391 -70.36 90.74 16.25
C LYS A 391 -71.36 90.44 17.36
N GLU A 392 -70.96 89.80 18.45
CA GLU A 392 -71.85 89.53 19.58
C GLU A 392 -72.28 90.82 20.29
N LYS A 393 -71.38 91.81 20.42
CA LYS A 393 -71.72 93.15 20.92
C LYS A 393 -72.70 93.87 19.98
N ARG A 394 -72.52 93.78 18.66
CA ARG A 394 -73.45 94.35 17.67
C ARG A 394 -74.82 93.66 17.71
N GLU A 395 -74.86 92.33 17.80
CA GLU A 395 -76.13 91.58 17.92
C GLU A 395 -76.86 91.87 19.24
N LYS A 396 -76.14 92.04 20.35
CA LYS A 396 -76.75 92.47 21.63
C LYS A 396 -77.31 93.89 21.54
N ALA A 397 -76.57 94.81 20.94
CA ALA A 397 -77.04 96.17 20.69
C ALA A 397 -78.27 96.19 19.76
N GLU A 398 -78.29 95.36 18.70
CA GLU A 398 -79.42 95.24 17.78
C GLU A 398 -80.65 94.58 18.45
N LYS A 399 -80.45 93.59 19.32
CA LYS A 399 -81.53 92.99 20.14
C LYS A 399 -82.08 93.97 21.18
N GLU A 400 -81.23 94.79 21.80
CA GLU A 400 -81.65 95.88 22.70
C GLU A 400 -82.40 96.98 21.92
N GLU A 401 -81.94 97.33 20.72
CA GLU A 401 -82.64 98.28 19.84
C GLU A 401 -83.99 97.73 19.36
N ASN A 402 -84.09 96.44 19.02
CA ASN A 402 -85.35 95.77 18.69
C ASN A 402 -86.30 95.65 19.91
N CYS A 403 -85.76 95.52 21.13
CA CYS A 403 -86.54 95.55 22.37
C CYS A 403 -87.11 96.96 22.65
N CYS A 404 -86.35 98.02 22.34
CA CYS A 404 -86.82 99.40 22.41
C CYS A 404 -87.83 99.75 21.30
N ARG A 405 -87.71 99.18 20.10
CA ARG A 405 -88.67 99.37 18.99
C ARG A 405 -89.99 98.60 19.15
N ARG A 406 -90.06 97.58 20.01
CA ARG A 406 -91.29 96.83 20.32
C ARG A 406 -92.16 97.48 21.41
N ASN A 407 -91.71 98.56 22.03
CA ASN A 407 -92.40 99.27 23.11
C ASN A 407 -92.81 100.71 22.74
N TYR A 408 -92.96 101.01 21.44
CA TYR A 408 -93.58 102.25 20.95
C TYR A 408 -94.64 101.97 19.90
#